data_AF-A0A3D5KMA5-F1
#
_entry.id   AF-A0A3D5KMA5-F1
#
_cell.length_a   1.000
_cell.length_b   1.000
_cell.length_c   1.000
_cell.angle_alpha   90.00
_cell.angle_beta   90.00
_cell.angle_gamma   90.00
#
_symmetry.space_group_name_H-M   'P 1'
#
loop_
_entity.id
_entity.type
_entity.pdbx_description
1 polymer ?
#
loop_
_entity_poly.entity_id
_entity_poly.type
_entity_poly.pdbx_seq_one_letter_code
_entity_poly.pdbx_strand_id
1 'polypeptide(L)'
;VDSKPSFYVSILTPSQESSISVVSNLTLQEQWTTSNLSSFNNWEEFLPNQPASPLKQDDSYTNLTGAPGIWKKIQSPSVLTQYRSIYSISSNGTAKGDIFNAHAKIVQYGKDNNTLETTSVYRNATFNEVENLKNTRNWTINLSFEPRKDTKFFKTQIWFDINPQLPTHDENKKIKMYTGYLGIDDCVVSQDLPFLDASGFDSLFNKTVQNQIATLSVQDMNPTKITATVNATKPFVLATSYVLDDSWVATVNGQQIKPSPLYLGFVGFQINQTGQFDVLIEYKPQTWFVYASVISIASVGVIFAIYLYISRDSIRNIFTKIGKRKSEASR
;
A
#
# COMPACT_ATOMS: atom_id res chain seq x y z
N VAL A 1 4.69 14.67 -11.82
CA VAL A 1 5.28 16.03 -11.67
C VAL A 1 5.60 16.17 -10.20
N ASP A 2 6.87 16.05 -9.81
CA ASP A 2 7.26 16.13 -8.40
C ASP A 2 7.07 17.56 -7.90
N SER A 3 5.96 17.79 -7.18
CA SER A 3 5.67 19.07 -6.54
C SER A 3 6.62 19.26 -5.35
N LYS A 4 7.47 20.28 -5.42
CA LYS A 4 8.34 20.65 -4.29
C LYS A 4 7.49 21.00 -3.05
N PRO A 5 7.93 20.64 -1.82
CA PRO A 5 7.29 21.08 -0.59
C PRO A 5 7.11 22.59 -0.51
N SER A 6 5.92 23.01 -0.07
CA SER A 6 5.65 24.37 0.35
C SER A 6 5.79 24.46 1.86
N PHE A 7 6.41 25.55 2.32
CA PHE A 7 6.60 25.83 3.74
C PHE A 7 5.81 27.07 4.13
N TYR A 8 5.21 27.02 5.30
CA TYR A 8 4.33 28.06 5.81
C TYR A 8 4.76 28.45 7.21
N VAL A 9 4.69 29.74 7.51
CA VAL A 9 4.90 30.27 8.86
C VAL A 9 3.59 30.84 9.37
N SER A 10 3.22 30.48 10.59
CA SER A 10 1.99 30.97 11.20
C SER A 10 2.08 31.16 12.71
N ILE A 11 1.25 32.04 13.21
CA ILE A 11 0.98 32.21 14.62
C ILE A 11 -0.34 31.50 14.88
N LEU A 12 -0.34 30.55 15.80
CA LEU A 12 -1.58 29.92 16.23
C LEU A 12 -2.40 30.95 17.01
N THR A 13 -3.26 31.71 16.32
CA THR A 13 -4.40 32.36 16.95
C THR A 13 -5.58 31.39 16.90
N PRO A 14 -6.18 31.01 18.04
CA PRO A 14 -7.37 30.18 18.03
C PRO A 14 -8.52 30.98 17.38
N SER A 15 -9.28 30.31 16.52
CA SER A 15 -10.36 30.84 15.68
C SER A 15 -9.90 31.52 14.37
N GLN A 16 -9.90 30.75 13.28
CA GLN A 16 -10.79 31.02 12.14
C GLN A 16 -11.10 29.68 11.49
N GLU A 17 -12.39 29.35 11.40
CA GLU A 17 -12.87 28.17 10.70
C GLU A 17 -12.44 28.27 9.24
N SER A 18 -11.56 27.38 8.83
CA SER A 18 -11.36 27.07 7.42
C SER A 18 -12.03 25.74 7.14
N SER A 19 -12.83 25.69 6.10
CA SER A 19 -13.40 24.45 5.58
C SER A 19 -12.30 23.71 4.81
N ILE A 20 -11.36 23.09 5.52
CA ILE A 20 -10.47 22.09 4.94
C ILE A 20 -11.26 20.79 4.88
N SER A 21 -11.51 20.29 3.68
CA SER A 21 -12.16 19.00 3.45
C SER A 21 -11.14 17.96 3.03
N VAL A 22 -11.36 16.73 3.49
CA VAL A 22 -10.70 15.57 2.89
C VAL A 22 -11.44 15.29 1.58
N VAL A 23 -10.72 15.36 0.46
CA VAL A 23 -11.26 15.01 -0.85
C VAL A 23 -10.62 13.68 -1.26
N SER A 24 -11.42 12.75 -1.75
CA SER A 24 -10.93 11.50 -2.32
C SER A 24 -10.76 11.66 -3.81
N ASN A 25 -9.56 11.42 -4.34
CA ASN A 25 -9.38 11.26 -5.78
C ASN A 25 -9.48 9.77 -6.08
N LEU A 26 -10.34 9.44 -7.05
CA LEU A 26 -10.33 8.14 -7.68
C LEU A 26 -9.02 8.00 -8.45
N THR A 27 -8.14 7.13 -7.99
CA THR A 27 -6.77 7.01 -8.52
C THR A 27 -6.52 5.70 -9.23
N LEU A 28 -7.35 4.69 -8.97
CA LEU A 28 -7.40 3.43 -9.69
C LEU A 28 -8.86 3.04 -9.86
N GLN A 29 -9.21 2.62 -11.07
CA GLN A 29 -10.47 1.93 -11.33
C GLN A 29 -10.15 0.75 -12.24
N GLU A 30 -10.16 -0.44 -11.65
CA GLU A 30 -10.02 -1.69 -12.38
C GLU A 30 -11.40 -2.35 -12.49
N GLN A 31 -11.71 -2.89 -13.67
CA GLN A 31 -12.97 -3.59 -13.91
C GLN A 31 -12.71 -4.91 -14.59
N TRP A 32 -13.28 -5.97 -14.04
CA TRP A 32 -13.29 -7.29 -14.66
C TRP A 32 -14.72 -7.77 -14.86
N THR A 33 -14.94 -8.36 -16.02
CA THR A 33 -16.22 -8.97 -16.39
C THR A 33 -15.95 -10.37 -16.92
N THR A 34 -16.88 -11.31 -16.70
CA THR A 34 -16.77 -12.68 -17.27
C THR A 34 -17.17 -12.72 -18.76
N SER A 35 -17.80 -11.66 -19.26
CA SER A 35 -18.12 -11.49 -20.68
C SER A 35 -16.90 -11.20 -21.55
N ASN A 36 -15.78 -10.75 -20.97
CA ASN A 36 -14.52 -10.51 -21.68
C ASN A 36 -13.52 -11.64 -21.35
N LEU A 37 -13.16 -12.44 -22.36
CA LEU A 37 -12.26 -13.59 -22.20
C LEU A 37 -10.87 -13.21 -21.68
N SER A 38 -10.31 -12.06 -22.05
CA SER A 38 -9.02 -11.61 -21.50
C SER A 38 -9.12 -11.21 -20.03
N SER A 39 -10.24 -10.59 -19.62
CA SER A 39 -10.50 -10.26 -18.22
C SER A 39 -10.76 -11.51 -17.40
N PHE A 40 -11.46 -12.49 -17.98
CA PHE A 40 -11.75 -13.79 -17.39
C PHE A 40 -10.49 -14.62 -17.15
N ASN A 41 -9.58 -14.69 -18.12
CA ASN A 41 -8.32 -15.43 -18.00
C ASN A 41 -7.40 -14.88 -16.89
N ASN A 42 -7.59 -13.62 -16.47
CA ASN A 42 -6.84 -13.04 -15.36
C ASN A 42 -7.35 -13.54 -14.00
N TRP A 43 -8.57 -14.06 -13.92
CA TRP A 43 -9.07 -14.75 -12.73
C TRP A 43 -8.47 -16.16 -12.70
N GLU A 44 -7.36 -16.31 -11.98
CA GLU A 44 -6.76 -17.62 -11.75
C GLU A 44 -7.77 -18.56 -11.06
N GLU A 45 -7.95 -19.77 -11.61
CA GLU A 45 -8.46 -20.89 -10.82
C GLU A 45 -7.44 -21.23 -9.71
N PHE A 46 -7.88 -21.63 -8.51
CA PHE A 46 -7.32 -22.82 -7.84
C PHE A 46 -7.98 -23.13 -6.47
N LEU A 47 -8.39 -24.40 -6.33
CA LEU A 47 -8.27 -25.19 -5.10
C LEU A 47 -7.14 -26.23 -5.35
N PRO A 48 -6.14 -26.40 -4.46
CA PRO A 48 -5.07 -27.39 -4.68
C PRO A 48 -5.51 -28.86 -4.62
N ASN A 49 -6.71 -29.16 -4.10
CA ASN A 49 -7.10 -30.52 -3.72
C ASN A 49 -8.49 -30.95 -4.22
N GLN A 50 -9.06 -30.28 -5.22
CA GLN A 50 -10.20 -30.82 -5.97
C GLN A 50 -9.91 -30.67 -7.45
N PRO A 51 -10.20 -31.68 -8.30
CA PRO A 51 -10.05 -31.54 -9.74
C PRO A 51 -10.87 -30.31 -10.16
N ALA A 52 -10.16 -29.26 -10.55
CA ALA A 52 -10.76 -28.07 -11.11
C ALA A 52 -11.48 -28.53 -12.38
N SER A 53 -12.80 -28.37 -12.40
CA SER A 53 -13.47 -28.29 -13.68
C SER A 53 -13.05 -26.93 -14.23
N PRO A 54 -12.22 -26.85 -15.28
CA PRO A 54 -11.83 -25.59 -15.85
C PRO A 54 -13.09 -24.77 -16.09
N LEU A 55 -13.06 -23.52 -15.64
CA LEU A 55 -13.99 -22.47 -16.01
C LEU A 55 -14.27 -22.51 -17.53
N LYS A 56 -15.30 -23.25 -17.96
CA LYS A 56 -15.73 -23.32 -19.36
C LYS A 56 -16.67 -22.16 -19.61
N GLN A 57 -16.21 -21.20 -20.41
CA GLN A 57 -17.03 -20.11 -20.94
C GLN A 57 -17.97 -20.69 -22.01
N ASP A 58 -19.05 -21.33 -21.57
CA ASP A 58 -20.21 -21.58 -22.42
C ASP A 58 -21.31 -20.62 -21.90
N ASP A 59 -21.77 -19.71 -22.76
CA ASP A 59 -22.92 -18.83 -22.51
C ASP A 59 -22.89 -17.92 -21.24
N SER A 60 -21.77 -17.27 -20.93
CA SER A 60 -21.65 -16.26 -19.84
C SER A 60 -21.71 -16.76 -18.40
N TYR A 61 -21.70 -18.08 -18.17
CA TYR A 61 -21.69 -18.66 -16.82
C TYR A 61 -20.57 -19.69 -16.62
N THR A 62 -20.07 -19.73 -15.40
CA THR A 62 -19.20 -20.78 -14.86
C THR A 62 -20.03 -21.90 -14.25
N ASN A 63 -19.79 -23.15 -14.65
CA ASN A 63 -20.41 -24.31 -14.01
C ASN A 63 -19.69 -24.66 -12.69
N LEU A 64 -20.46 -24.68 -11.60
CA LEU A 64 -20.02 -25.13 -10.28
C LEU A 64 -20.74 -26.43 -9.93
N THR A 65 -20.03 -27.55 -9.97
CA THR A 65 -20.56 -28.85 -9.54
C THR A 65 -19.99 -29.28 -8.19
N GLY A 66 -20.85 -29.77 -7.29
CA GLY A 66 -20.43 -30.27 -5.97
C GLY A 66 -21.57 -30.86 -5.14
N ALA A 67 -21.21 -31.45 -4.00
CA ALA A 67 -22.19 -31.92 -3.01
C ALA A 67 -22.75 -30.73 -2.18
N PRO A 68 -23.91 -30.88 -1.54
CA PRO A 68 -24.50 -29.87 -0.66
C PRO A 68 -23.52 -29.40 0.43
N GLY A 69 -23.45 -28.09 0.68
CA GLY A 69 -22.57 -27.50 1.71
C GLY A 69 -21.08 -27.40 1.32
N ILE A 70 -20.70 -27.76 0.08
CA ILE A 70 -19.33 -27.57 -0.41
C ILE A 70 -19.18 -26.17 -0.97
N TRP A 71 -18.22 -25.44 -0.40
CA TRP A 71 -17.80 -24.13 -0.90
C TRP A 71 -16.91 -24.23 -2.13
N LYS A 72 -17.24 -23.46 -3.16
CA LYS A 72 -16.36 -23.20 -4.31
C LYS A 72 -15.86 -21.77 -4.25
N LYS A 73 -14.57 -21.56 -4.52
CA LYS A 73 -13.91 -20.26 -4.37
C LYS A 73 -13.35 -19.81 -5.72
N ILE A 74 -13.58 -18.55 -6.05
CA ILE A 74 -12.90 -17.81 -7.11
C ILE A 74 -12.04 -16.70 -6.51
N GLN A 75 -11.00 -16.27 -7.22
CA GLN A 75 -10.10 -15.21 -6.77
C GLN A 75 -9.89 -14.18 -7.87
N SER A 76 -9.92 -12.90 -7.50
CA SER A 76 -9.58 -11.83 -8.41
C SER A 76 -8.07 -11.85 -8.74
N PRO A 77 -7.67 -11.16 -9.81
CA PRO A 77 -6.28 -10.77 -10.02
C PRO A 77 -5.70 -10.04 -8.80
N SER A 78 -4.38 -10.06 -8.67
CA SER A 78 -3.68 -9.28 -7.65
C SER A 78 -3.76 -7.80 -7.96
N VAL A 79 -4.22 -7.00 -7.00
CA VAL A 79 -4.27 -5.53 -7.10
C VAL A 79 -3.21 -4.94 -6.20
N LEU A 80 -2.32 -4.10 -6.75
CA LEU A 80 -1.31 -3.39 -5.98
C LEU A 80 -1.98 -2.43 -4.98
N THR A 81 -1.49 -2.44 -3.74
CA THR A 81 -2.00 -1.56 -2.69
C THR A 81 -1.11 -0.37 -2.44
N GLN A 82 -1.74 0.75 -2.14
CA GLN A 82 -1.09 1.89 -1.51
C GLN A 82 -1.60 2.05 -0.07
N TYR A 83 -0.66 2.20 0.86
CA TYR A 83 -0.98 2.41 2.28
C TYR A 83 -1.78 3.71 2.45
N ARG A 84 -2.78 3.70 3.36
CA ARG A 84 -3.75 4.78 3.62
C ARG A 84 -4.75 5.09 2.50
N SER A 85 -4.78 4.31 1.43
CA SER A 85 -5.90 4.36 0.48
C SER A 85 -7.10 3.57 1.01
N ILE A 86 -8.30 4.00 0.64
CA ILE A 86 -9.51 3.21 0.85
C ILE A 86 -9.82 2.53 -0.48
N TYR A 87 -9.89 1.20 -0.46
CA TYR A 87 -10.32 0.42 -1.61
C TYR A 87 -11.78 0.05 -1.43
N SER A 88 -12.59 0.32 -2.44
CA SER A 88 -13.98 -0.11 -2.51
C SER A 88 -14.13 -1.12 -3.64
N ILE A 89 -14.65 -2.30 -3.31
CA ILE A 89 -14.89 -3.37 -4.26
C ILE A 89 -16.39 -3.57 -4.35
N SER A 90 -16.93 -3.43 -5.55
CA SER A 90 -18.29 -3.79 -5.89
C SER A 90 -18.25 -4.91 -6.91
N SER A 91 -18.92 -6.03 -6.60
CA SER A 91 -19.09 -7.09 -7.57
C SER A 91 -20.52 -7.58 -7.60
N ASN A 92 -21.02 -7.84 -8.79
CA ASN A 92 -22.34 -8.37 -9.02
C ASN A 92 -22.29 -9.50 -10.05
N GLY A 93 -23.39 -10.23 -10.12
CA GLY A 93 -23.52 -11.28 -11.09
C GLY A 93 -24.84 -12.02 -10.98
N THR A 94 -24.92 -13.12 -11.70
CA THR A 94 -26.09 -13.97 -11.75
C THR A 94 -25.74 -15.39 -11.30
N ALA A 95 -26.53 -15.96 -10.41
CA ALA A 95 -26.44 -17.34 -9.98
C ALA A 95 -27.68 -18.11 -10.46
N LYS A 96 -27.49 -19.28 -11.07
CA LYS A 96 -28.56 -20.20 -11.47
C LYS A 96 -28.40 -21.58 -10.84
N GLY A 97 -29.50 -22.31 -10.73
CA GLY A 97 -29.51 -23.68 -10.22
C GLY A 97 -29.38 -23.73 -8.70
N ASP A 98 -28.49 -24.58 -8.21
CA ASP A 98 -28.42 -24.95 -6.79
C ASP A 98 -27.50 -24.05 -5.93
N ILE A 99 -26.95 -22.97 -6.48
CA ILE A 99 -26.12 -22.01 -5.73
C ILE A 99 -27.00 -21.29 -4.71
N PHE A 100 -26.78 -21.48 -3.42
CA PHE A 100 -27.64 -20.93 -2.36
C PHE A 100 -27.18 -19.60 -1.82
N ASN A 101 -25.88 -19.47 -1.59
CA ASN A 101 -25.29 -18.32 -0.92
C ASN A 101 -23.94 -17.99 -1.52
N ALA A 102 -23.46 -16.77 -1.27
CA ALA A 102 -22.14 -16.33 -1.62
C ALA A 102 -21.56 -15.45 -0.52
N HIS A 103 -20.25 -15.54 -0.33
CA HIS A 103 -19.50 -14.69 0.59
C HIS A 103 -18.27 -14.16 -0.11
N ALA A 104 -17.80 -13.00 0.30
CA ALA A 104 -16.52 -12.49 -0.15
C ALA A 104 -15.65 -12.04 1.00
N LYS A 105 -14.34 -12.10 0.76
CA LYS A 105 -13.32 -11.60 1.66
C LYS A 105 -12.14 -11.03 0.89
N ILE A 106 -11.45 -10.10 1.53
CA ILE A 106 -10.19 -9.55 1.05
C ILE A 106 -9.03 -10.28 1.74
N VAL A 107 -8.06 -10.73 0.95
CA VAL A 107 -6.81 -11.30 1.44
C VAL A 107 -5.65 -10.40 1.06
N GLN A 108 -4.87 -9.99 2.05
CA GLN A 108 -3.75 -9.07 1.92
C GLN A 108 -2.41 -9.82 1.95
N TYR A 109 -1.50 -9.44 1.07
CA TYR A 109 -0.20 -10.08 0.89
C TYR A 109 0.94 -9.09 1.07
N GLY A 110 2.00 -9.54 1.73
CA GLY A 110 3.20 -8.76 1.98
C GLY A 110 4.19 -8.79 0.81
N LYS A 111 5.37 -8.22 1.02
CA LYS A 111 6.43 -8.17 0.00
C LYS A 111 6.91 -9.55 -0.45
N ASP A 112 6.90 -10.53 0.45
CA ASP A 112 7.39 -11.90 0.20
C ASP A 112 6.28 -12.86 -0.27
N ASN A 113 5.12 -12.33 -0.71
CA ASN A 113 3.94 -13.13 -1.07
C ASN A 113 3.34 -13.96 0.07
N ASN A 114 3.87 -13.82 1.29
CA ASN A 114 3.26 -14.37 2.49
C ASN A 114 1.94 -13.66 2.78
N THR A 115 0.90 -14.44 3.07
CA THR A 115 -0.38 -13.91 3.53
C THR A 115 -0.19 -13.25 4.89
N LEU A 116 -0.41 -11.93 4.97
CA LEU A 116 -0.21 -11.16 6.20
C LEU A 116 -1.37 -11.33 7.18
N GLU A 117 -2.58 -11.56 6.65
CA GLU A 117 -3.79 -11.92 7.39
C GLU A 117 -4.88 -12.35 6.40
N THR A 118 -5.71 -13.33 6.78
CA THR A 118 -6.71 -13.92 5.87
C THR A 118 -8.05 -13.18 5.85
N THR A 119 -8.26 -12.18 6.71
CA THR A 119 -9.56 -11.50 6.82
C THR A 119 -9.38 -10.04 7.26
N SER A 120 -9.44 -9.10 6.32
CA SER A 120 -9.72 -7.69 6.68
C SER A 120 -11.22 -7.39 6.67
N VAL A 121 -11.99 -8.00 5.76
CA VAL A 121 -13.44 -7.79 5.63
C VAL A 121 -14.11 -9.06 5.11
N TYR A 122 -15.21 -9.47 5.75
CA TYR A 122 -16.08 -10.56 5.31
C TYR A 122 -17.50 -10.03 5.11
N ARG A 123 -18.14 -10.37 3.99
CA ARG A 123 -19.55 -10.02 3.72
C ARG A 123 -20.27 -11.15 3.01
N ASN A 124 -21.55 -11.29 3.34
CA ASN A 124 -22.48 -12.13 2.59
C ASN A 124 -22.98 -11.34 1.38
N ALA A 125 -23.17 -12.01 0.25
CA ALA A 125 -23.83 -11.41 -0.89
C ALA A 125 -25.32 -11.23 -0.62
N THR A 126 -25.89 -10.15 -1.16
CA THR A 126 -27.33 -9.99 -1.24
C THR A 126 -27.83 -10.69 -2.49
N PHE A 127 -28.82 -11.56 -2.36
CA PHE A 127 -29.45 -12.24 -3.50
C PHE A 127 -30.86 -11.68 -3.74
N ASN A 128 -31.17 -11.40 -5.00
CA ASN A 128 -32.49 -10.99 -5.45
C ASN A 128 -32.97 -11.96 -6.54
N GLU A 129 -34.20 -12.45 -6.43
CA GLU A 129 -34.79 -13.31 -7.46
C GLU A 129 -34.98 -12.53 -8.77
N VAL A 130 -34.73 -13.21 -9.89
CA VAL A 130 -34.98 -12.64 -11.21
C VAL A 130 -36.40 -13.03 -11.64
N GLU A 131 -37.24 -12.03 -11.84
CA GLU A 131 -38.61 -12.23 -12.27
C GLU A 131 -38.66 -13.04 -13.56
N ASN A 132 -39.57 -14.02 -13.63
CA ASN A 132 -39.78 -14.89 -14.79
C ASN A 132 -38.64 -15.85 -15.15
N LEU A 133 -37.59 -16.00 -14.31
CA LEU A 133 -36.54 -17.00 -14.50
C LEU A 133 -36.44 -17.94 -13.30
N LYS A 134 -36.81 -19.21 -13.50
CA LYS A 134 -36.77 -20.23 -12.45
C LYS A 134 -35.33 -20.43 -11.94
N ASN A 135 -35.18 -20.48 -10.61
CA ASN A 135 -33.91 -20.74 -9.92
C ASN A 135 -32.76 -19.82 -10.37
N THR A 136 -33.06 -18.59 -10.75
CA THR A 136 -32.08 -17.58 -11.15
C THR A 136 -32.14 -16.41 -10.17
N ARG A 137 -30.99 -16.01 -9.64
CA ARG A 137 -30.87 -14.92 -8.68
C ARG A 137 -29.70 -14.03 -9.04
N ASN A 138 -29.90 -12.72 -8.96
CA ASN A 138 -28.81 -11.76 -9.04
C ASN A 138 -28.16 -11.64 -7.66
N TRP A 139 -26.84 -11.55 -7.63
CA TRP A 139 -26.09 -11.35 -6.40
C TRP A 139 -25.28 -10.06 -6.45
N THR A 140 -25.07 -9.44 -5.30
CA THR A 140 -24.22 -8.24 -5.17
C THR A 140 -23.42 -8.29 -3.88
N ILE A 141 -22.16 -7.89 -3.97
CA ILE A 141 -21.19 -7.83 -2.89
C ILE A 141 -20.52 -6.46 -2.93
N ASN A 142 -20.54 -5.78 -1.79
CA ASN A 142 -19.81 -4.53 -1.58
C ASN A 142 -18.85 -4.69 -0.40
N LEU A 143 -17.57 -4.42 -0.62
CA LEU A 143 -16.51 -4.47 0.38
C LEU A 143 -15.77 -3.13 0.36
N SER A 144 -15.34 -2.66 1.52
CA SER A 144 -14.42 -1.51 1.60
C SER A 144 -13.39 -1.77 2.68
N PHE A 145 -12.12 -1.51 2.40
CA PHE A 145 -11.04 -1.73 3.35
C PHE A 145 -9.86 -0.76 3.15
N GLU A 146 -9.12 -0.49 4.22
CA GLU A 146 -7.83 0.20 4.19
C GLU A 146 -6.70 -0.84 4.30
N PRO A 147 -5.70 -0.84 3.40
CA PRO A 147 -4.58 -1.78 3.48
C PRO A 147 -3.69 -1.50 4.69
N ARG A 148 -3.11 -2.57 5.25
CA ARG A 148 -2.06 -2.45 6.27
C ARG A 148 -0.79 -1.82 5.70
N LYS A 149 0.06 -1.29 6.58
CA LYS A 149 1.36 -0.67 6.21
C LYS A 149 2.30 -1.62 5.46
N ASP A 150 2.20 -2.92 5.73
CA ASP A 150 3.02 -3.98 5.15
C ASP A 150 2.39 -4.63 3.90
N THR A 151 1.13 -4.31 3.57
CA THR A 151 0.44 -4.87 2.40
C THR A 151 1.02 -4.30 1.10
N LYS A 152 1.40 -5.19 0.19
CA LYS A 152 1.89 -4.86 -1.16
C LYS A 152 0.81 -5.03 -2.22
N PHE A 153 -0.02 -6.06 -2.09
CA PHE A 153 -1.16 -6.30 -2.96
C PHE A 153 -2.26 -7.06 -2.19
N PHE A 154 -3.47 -7.05 -2.75
CA PHE A 154 -4.59 -7.84 -2.26
C PHE A 154 -5.23 -8.65 -3.38
N LYS A 155 -5.97 -9.68 -2.99
CA LYS A 155 -6.92 -10.39 -3.85
C LYS A 155 -8.28 -10.43 -3.18
N THR A 156 -9.34 -10.22 -3.96
CA THR A 156 -10.71 -10.50 -3.54
C THR A 156 -10.99 -11.97 -3.78
N GLN A 157 -11.59 -12.64 -2.81
CA GLN A 157 -11.98 -14.03 -2.92
C GLN A 157 -13.49 -14.10 -2.72
N ILE A 158 -14.18 -14.84 -3.58
CA ILE A 158 -15.62 -15.04 -3.48
C ILE A 158 -15.89 -16.53 -3.38
N TRP A 159 -16.65 -16.93 -2.37
CA TRP A 159 -17.11 -18.29 -2.13
C TRP A 159 -18.57 -18.41 -2.49
N PHE A 160 -18.94 -19.54 -3.07
CA PHE A 160 -20.31 -19.90 -3.40
C PHE A 160 -20.65 -21.23 -2.75
N ASP A 161 -21.83 -21.32 -2.16
CA ASP A 161 -22.35 -22.53 -1.53
C ASP A 161 -23.36 -23.21 -2.44
N ILE A 162 -23.33 -24.55 -2.46
CA ILE A 162 -24.42 -25.36 -3.01
C ILE A 162 -25.41 -25.61 -1.88
N ASN A 163 -26.69 -25.38 -2.14
CA ASN A 163 -27.75 -25.41 -1.12
C ASN A 163 -27.59 -26.58 -0.12
N PRO A 164 -27.24 -26.31 1.14
CA PRO A 164 -26.94 -27.35 2.12
C PRO A 164 -28.20 -28.14 2.53
N GLN A 165 -29.40 -27.66 2.19
CA GLN A 165 -30.66 -28.36 2.44
C GLN A 165 -30.95 -29.46 1.42
N LEU A 166 -30.16 -29.55 0.36
CA LEU A 166 -30.32 -30.59 -0.65
C LEU A 166 -29.85 -31.96 -0.13
N PRO A 167 -30.49 -33.07 -0.55
CA PRO A 167 -30.07 -34.41 -0.18
C PRO A 167 -28.61 -34.72 -0.54
N THR A 168 -27.80 -35.08 0.46
CA THR A 168 -26.39 -35.44 0.24
C THR A 168 -26.23 -36.75 -0.52
N HIS A 169 -27.21 -37.67 -0.43
CA HIS A 169 -27.15 -38.98 -1.07
C HIS A 169 -28.37 -39.23 -1.98
N ASP A 170 -28.17 -39.99 -3.05
CA ASP A 170 -29.24 -40.52 -3.90
C ASP A 170 -29.91 -41.77 -3.28
N GLU A 171 -30.91 -42.31 -3.96
CA GLU A 171 -31.64 -43.53 -3.56
C GLU A 171 -30.74 -44.76 -3.38
N ASN A 172 -29.54 -44.76 -3.98
CA ASN A 172 -28.53 -45.82 -3.90
C ASN A 172 -27.43 -45.51 -2.87
N LYS A 173 -27.62 -44.49 -2.01
CA LYS A 173 -26.62 -44.01 -1.04
C LYS A 173 -25.32 -43.51 -1.67
N LYS A 174 -25.32 -43.10 -2.94
CA LYS A 174 -24.17 -42.42 -3.56
C LYS A 174 -24.27 -40.92 -3.33
N ILE A 175 -23.13 -40.24 -3.22
CA ILE A 175 -23.11 -38.77 -3.06
C ILE A 175 -23.78 -38.14 -4.28
N LYS A 176 -24.82 -37.35 -4.03
CA LYS A 176 -25.55 -36.64 -5.08
C LYS A 176 -24.84 -35.32 -5.38
N MET A 177 -24.52 -35.12 -6.65
CA MET A 177 -23.88 -33.90 -7.14
C MET A 177 -24.94 -32.96 -7.69
N TYR A 178 -24.76 -31.67 -7.40
CA TYR A 178 -25.62 -30.58 -7.82
C TYR A 178 -24.83 -29.60 -8.66
N THR A 179 -25.54 -28.89 -9.52
CA THR A 179 -24.93 -28.03 -10.53
C THR A 179 -25.49 -26.62 -10.41
N GLY A 180 -24.59 -25.70 -10.12
CA GLY A 180 -24.80 -24.27 -10.15
C GLY A 180 -24.19 -23.63 -11.38
N TYR A 181 -24.75 -22.52 -11.82
CA TYR A 181 -24.13 -21.67 -12.85
C TYR A 181 -23.92 -20.27 -12.30
N LEU A 182 -22.70 -19.76 -12.43
CA LEU A 182 -22.31 -18.48 -11.87
C LEU A 182 -21.79 -17.54 -12.96
N GLY A 183 -22.47 -16.43 -13.19
CA GLY A 183 -21.97 -15.27 -13.92
C GLY A 183 -21.43 -14.24 -12.93
N ILE A 184 -20.33 -13.59 -13.30
CA ILE A 184 -19.85 -12.36 -12.66
C ILE A 184 -19.96 -11.30 -13.74
N ASP A 185 -20.92 -10.42 -13.59
CA ASP A 185 -21.26 -9.46 -14.62
C ASP A 185 -20.26 -8.31 -14.55
N ASP A 186 -20.12 -7.69 -13.37
CA ASP A 186 -19.09 -6.70 -13.08
C ASP A 186 -18.38 -6.97 -11.75
N CYS A 187 -17.06 -6.79 -11.75
CA CYS A 187 -16.25 -6.63 -10.55
C CYS A 187 -15.41 -5.37 -10.70
N VAL A 188 -15.81 -4.31 -10.00
CA VAL A 188 -15.15 -3.01 -10.01
C VAL A 188 -14.37 -2.85 -8.71
N VAL A 189 -13.09 -2.53 -8.84
CA VAL A 189 -12.24 -2.10 -7.72
C VAL A 189 -11.91 -0.64 -7.95
N SER A 190 -12.37 0.21 -7.05
CA SER A 190 -12.00 1.61 -6.98
C SER A 190 -11.03 1.85 -5.83
N GLN A 191 -10.02 2.69 -6.09
CA GLN A 191 -9.12 3.20 -5.07
C GLN A 191 -9.38 4.69 -4.86
N ASP A 192 -9.82 4.99 -3.65
CA ASP A 192 -9.92 6.35 -3.17
C ASP A 192 -8.65 6.66 -2.37
N LEU A 193 -7.83 7.54 -2.92
CA LEU A 193 -6.74 8.14 -2.18
C LEU A 193 -7.29 9.37 -1.47
N PRO A 194 -7.47 9.34 -0.14
CA PRO A 194 -7.77 10.57 0.58
C PRO A 194 -6.55 11.48 0.44
N PHE A 195 -6.70 12.58 -0.29
CA PHE A 195 -5.73 13.65 -0.29
C PHE A 195 -6.39 14.84 0.39
N LEU A 196 -5.57 15.60 1.11
CA LEU A 196 -6.05 16.84 1.67
C LEU A 196 -6.17 17.84 0.52
N ASP A 197 -7.37 18.32 0.25
CA ASP A 197 -7.53 19.47 -0.62
C ASP A 197 -7.03 20.71 0.13
N ALA A 198 -5.81 21.11 -0.20
CA ALA A 198 -5.17 22.30 0.35
C ALA A 198 -5.63 23.59 -0.36
N SER A 199 -6.61 23.53 -1.27
CA SER A 199 -7.25 24.73 -1.82
C SER A 199 -8.02 25.45 -0.70
N GLY A 200 -7.36 26.43 -0.08
CA GLY A 200 -7.82 27.08 1.15
C GLY A 200 -6.73 27.19 2.21
N PHE A 201 -5.66 26.40 2.13
CA PHE A 201 -4.45 26.57 2.93
C PHE A 201 -3.85 27.96 2.65
N ASP A 202 -3.77 28.36 1.38
CA ASP A 202 -3.37 29.72 1.02
C ASP A 202 -4.27 30.78 1.66
N SER A 203 -5.56 30.51 1.89
CA SER A 203 -6.46 31.49 2.55
C SER A 203 -6.28 31.56 4.08
N LEU A 204 -5.89 30.45 4.71
CA LEU A 204 -5.51 30.40 6.12
C LEU A 204 -4.24 31.21 6.41
N PHE A 205 -3.25 31.15 5.51
CA PHE A 205 -1.98 31.83 5.67
C PHE A 205 -1.89 33.17 4.91
N ASN A 206 -2.72 33.43 3.89
CA ASN A 206 -2.77 34.74 3.20
C ASN A 206 -3.31 35.84 4.11
N LYS A 207 -4.25 35.52 5.01
CA LYS A 207 -4.77 36.53 5.93
C LYS A 207 -3.74 36.98 6.96
N THR A 208 -2.61 36.27 7.11
CA THR A 208 -1.50 36.66 7.99
C THR A 208 -0.41 37.47 7.29
N VAL A 209 -0.52 37.77 5.99
CA VAL A 209 0.48 38.56 5.23
C VAL A 209 0.38 40.07 5.53
N GLN A 210 -0.71 40.54 6.15
CA GLN A 210 -0.87 41.98 6.44
C GLN A 210 0.02 42.50 7.58
N ASN A 211 0.66 41.62 8.37
CA ASN A 211 1.75 41.98 9.28
C ASN A 211 2.82 40.90 9.15
N GLN A 212 3.95 41.18 8.49
CA GLN A 212 5.07 40.24 8.33
C GLN A 212 5.69 39.90 9.68
N ILE A 213 5.08 38.96 10.41
CA ILE A 213 5.52 38.54 11.74
C ILE A 213 6.69 37.56 11.61
N ALA A 214 6.78 36.83 10.49
CA ALA A 214 7.99 36.13 10.11
C ALA A 214 8.13 36.07 8.58
N THR A 215 9.32 36.33 8.07
CA THR A 215 9.66 36.08 6.66
C THR A 215 10.49 34.81 6.57
N LEU A 216 10.13 33.95 5.61
CA LEU A 216 10.80 32.67 5.36
C LEU A 216 11.45 32.72 3.98
N SER A 217 12.75 32.42 3.92
CA SER A 217 13.50 32.25 2.68
C SER A 217 14.12 30.86 2.67
N VAL A 218 13.59 29.98 1.82
CA VAL A 218 14.14 28.62 1.67
C VAL A 218 15.39 28.70 0.79
N GLN A 219 16.54 28.38 1.37
CA GLN A 219 17.82 28.46 0.66
C GLN A 219 18.11 27.21 -0.16
N ASP A 220 17.90 26.04 0.47
CA ASP A 220 18.20 24.75 -0.14
C ASP A 220 17.22 23.68 0.36
N MET A 221 16.88 22.76 -0.53
CA MET A 221 15.92 21.71 -0.28
C MET A 221 16.35 20.43 -1.00
N ASN A 222 16.62 19.41 -0.19
CA ASN A 222 16.82 18.04 -0.66
C ASN A 222 15.95 17.07 0.16
N PRO A 223 15.80 15.80 -0.27
CA PRO A 223 14.89 14.85 0.38
C PRO A 223 15.18 14.55 1.86
N THR A 224 16.35 14.94 2.38
CA THR A 224 16.81 14.61 3.75
C THR A 224 17.17 15.84 4.58
N LYS A 225 17.16 17.03 3.96
CA LYS A 225 17.65 18.27 4.54
C LYS A 225 16.97 19.48 3.89
N ILE A 226 16.43 20.35 4.71
CA ILE A 226 15.88 21.65 4.31
C ILE A 226 16.61 22.72 5.11
N THR A 227 17.10 23.75 4.42
CA THR A 227 17.71 24.91 5.06
C THR A 227 16.91 26.15 4.69
N ALA A 228 16.46 26.88 5.71
CA ALA A 228 15.70 28.11 5.50
C ALA A 228 16.15 29.19 6.47
N THR A 229 16.24 30.43 5.98
CA THR A 229 16.42 31.60 6.84
C THR A 229 15.05 32.13 7.23
N VAL A 230 14.87 32.36 8.52
CA VAL A 230 13.68 32.99 9.08
C VAL A 230 14.08 34.32 9.70
N ASN A 231 13.25 35.35 9.51
CA ASN A 231 13.29 36.56 10.31
C ASN A 231 11.94 36.77 10.97
N ALA A 232 11.86 36.57 12.29
CA ALA A 232 10.60 36.56 13.04
C ALA A 232 10.57 37.59 14.19
N THR A 233 9.44 38.27 14.37
CA THR A 233 9.23 39.24 15.47
C THR A 233 8.53 38.62 16.69
N LYS A 234 7.96 37.41 16.56
CA LYS A 234 7.27 36.65 17.62
C LYS A 234 7.49 35.15 17.44
N PRO A 235 7.33 34.32 18.49
CA PRO A 235 7.24 32.87 18.37
C PRO A 235 6.22 32.43 17.32
N PHE A 236 6.53 31.36 16.60
CA PHE A 236 5.72 30.88 15.47
C PHE A 236 5.79 29.36 15.34
N VAL A 237 4.92 28.82 14.49
CA VAL A 237 4.97 27.43 14.04
C VAL A 237 5.45 27.38 12.61
N LEU A 238 6.49 26.60 12.36
CA LEU A 238 6.94 26.25 11.02
C LEU A 238 6.23 24.96 10.60
N ALA A 239 5.41 25.05 9.56
CA ALA A 239 4.67 23.93 9.01
C ALA A 239 5.11 23.62 7.57
N THR A 240 4.94 22.37 7.16
CA THR A 240 5.19 21.91 5.79
C THR A 240 3.95 21.24 5.23
N SER A 241 3.77 21.30 3.91
CA SER A 241 2.72 20.56 3.20
C SER A 241 3.00 19.05 3.13
N TYR A 242 4.19 18.60 3.52
CA TYR A 242 4.56 17.19 3.53
C TYR A 242 4.23 16.54 4.88
N VAL A 243 3.86 15.26 4.84
CA VAL A 243 3.73 14.45 6.05
C VAL A 243 5.14 14.07 6.50
N LEU A 244 5.69 14.80 7.48
CA LEU A 244 6.93 14.41 8.14
C LEU A 244 6.63 13.31 9.16
N ASP A 245 7.50 12.30 9.23
CA ASP A 245 7.48 11.36 10.36
C ASP A 245 8.26 11.91 11.57
N ASP A 246 8.15 11.24 12.71
CA ASP A 246 8.73 11.66 14.00
C ASP A 246 10.27 11.70 14.02
N SER A 247 10.94 11.24 12.96
CA SER A 247 12.40 11.19 12.84
C SER A 247 12.99 12.45 12.19
N TRP A 248 12.15 13.37 11.71
CA TRP A 248 12.56 14.70 11.27
C TRP A 248 12.80 15.62 12.46
N VAL A 249 13.87 16.41 12.45
CA VAL A 249 14.22 17.32 13.54
C VAL A 249 14.58 18.68 12.97
N ALA A 250 14.04 19.75 13.56
CA ALA A 250 14.47 21.11 13.25
C ALA A 250 15.56 21.55 14.24
N THR A 251 16.62 22.17 13.73
CA THR A 251 17.70 22.75 14.53
C THR A 251 17.70 24.25 14.32
N VAL A 252 17.56 24.99 15.42
CA VAL A 252 17.55 26.46 15.45
C VAL A 252 18.55 26.93 16.48
N ASN A 253 19.58 27.68 16.07
CA ASN A 253 20.66 28.16 16.95
C ASN A 253 21.27 27.03 17.82
N GLY A 254 21.44 25.84 17.25
CA GLY A 254 21.98 24.66 17.95
C GLY A 254 20.98 23.91 18.84
N GLN A 255 19.77 24.42 19.03
CA GLN A 255 18.71 23.73 19.76
C GLN A 255 17.89 22.85 18.82
N GLN A 256 17.77 21.57 19.16
CA GLN A 256 16.91 20.64 18.43
C GLN A 256 15.46 20.73 18.93
N ILE A 257 14.54 20.85 17.97
CA ILE A 257 13.11 20.97 18.17
C ILE A 257 12.48 19.74 17.52
N LYS A 258 11.76 18.97 18.34
CA LYS A 258 11.03 17.80 17.88
C LYS A 258 9.79 18.20 17.08
N PRO A 259 9.38 17.35 16.14
CA PRO A 259 8.13 17.52 15.42
C PRO A 259 6.97 17.46 16.42
N SER A 260 6.05 18.40 16.30
CA SER A 260 4.79 18.42 17.05
C SER A 260 3.64 18.17 16.09
N PRO A 261 2.68 17.29 16.44
CA PRO A 261 1.50 17.09 15.63
C PRO A 261 0.71 18.40 15.56
N LEU A 262 0.36 18.77 14.34
CA LEU A 262 -0.60 19.81 14.02
C LEU A 262 -1.95 19.16 13.71
N TYR A 263 -2.92 19.97 13.29
CA TYR A 263 -4.24 19.51 12.89
C TYR A 263 -4.15 18.52 11.70
N LEU A 264 -5.02 17.51 11.64
CA LEU A 264 -5.16 16.54 10.53
C LEU A 264 -3.88 15.75 10.15
N GLY A 265 -3.02 15.45 11.12
CA GLY A 265 -1.84 14.60 10.89
C GLY A 265 -0.67 15.32 10.22
N PHE A 266 -0.76 16.64 10.06
CA PHE A 266 0.39 17.46 9.74
C PHE A 266 1.35 17.52 10.92
N VAL A 267 2.59 17.85 10.61
CA VAL A 267 3.65 17.99 11.59
C VAL A 267 4.31 19.35 11.38
N GLY A 268 4.63 20.01 12.48
CA GLY A 268 5.35 21.27 12.46
C GLY A 268 6.29 21.42 13.63
N PHE A 269 7.03 22.51 13.64
CA PHE A 269 8.01 22.83 14.66
C PHE A 269 7.61 24.13 15.36
N GLN A 270 7.43 24.07 16.68
CA GLN A 270 7.17 25.24 17.50
C GLN A 270 8.49 25.94 17.78
N ILE A 271 8.69 27.11 17.17
CA ILE A 271 9.93 27.88 17.24
C ILE A 271 9.66 29.10 18.11
N ASN A 272 10.29 29.14 19.29
CA ASN A 272 10.15 30.22 20.27
C ASN A 272 11.20 31.33 20.10
N GLN A 273 12.09 31.18 19.12
CA GLN A 273 13.14 32.12 18.79
C GLN A 273 12.61 33.28 17.91
N THR A 274 13.18 34.46 18.11
CA THR A 274 12.88 35.69 17.35
C THR A 274 14.17 36.29 16.79
N GLY A 275 14.05 37.27 15.90
CA GLY A 275 15.14 37.82 15.11
C GLY A 275 15.38 37.02 13.83
N GLN A 276 16.55 37.25 13.22
CA GLN A 276 16.99 36.55 12.02
C GLN A 276 17.88 35.36 12.39
N PHE A 277 17.53 34.17 11.91
CA PHE A 277 18.28 32.94 12.15
C PHE A 277 18.03 31.89 11.07
N ASP A 278 18.91 30.91 11.00
CA ASP A 278 18.74 29.77 10.10
C ASP A 278 18.08 28.60 10.83
N VAL A 279 17.17 27.95 10.11
CA VAL A 279 16.48 26.73 10.51
C VAL A 279 16.96 25.60 9.62
N LEU A 280 17.52 24.58 10.23
CA LEU A 280 17.93 23.36 9.58
C LEU A 280 16.97 22.24 9.94
N ILE A 281 16.17 21.76 8.98
CA ILE A 281 15.30 20.60 9.17
C ILE A 281 15.97 19.38 8.54
N GLU A 282 16.23 18.34 9.31
CA GLU A 282 17.00 17.17 8.87
C GLU A 282 16.33 15.85 9.24
N TYR A 283 16.47 14.86 8.36
CA TYR A 283 16.02 13.50 8.60
C TYR A 283 17.10 12.69 9.34
N LYS A 284 16.95 12.50 10.66
CA LYS A 284 17.98 11.85 11.49
C LYS A 284 18.36 10.44 11.03
N PRO A 285 17.44 9.56 10.56
CA PRO A 285 17.83 8.22 10.12
C PRO A 285 18.84 8.23 8.97
N GLN A 286 18.83 9.25 8.10
CA GLN A 286 19.85 9.39 7.06
C GLN A 286 21.25 9.55 7.65
N THR A 287 21.39 10.35 8.71
CA THR A 287 22.69 10.53 9.39
C THR A 287 23.17 9.24 10.05
N TRP A 288 22.26 8.48 10.68
CA TRP A 288 22.57 7.17 11.27
C TRP A 288 23.00 6.16 10.21
N PHE A 289 22.33 6.14 9.06
CA PHE A 289 22.70 5.29 7.93
C PHE A 289 24.12 5.57 7.43
N VAL A 290 24.49 6.84 7.31
CA VAL A 290 25.86 7.24 6.92
C VAL A 290 26.88 6.76 7.95
N TYR A 291 26.65 6.97 9.25
CA TYR A 291 27.56 6.48 10.29
C TYR A 291 27.69 4.96 10.28
N ALA A 292 26.58 4.24 10.17
CA ALA A 292 26.58 2.78 10.10
C ALA A 292 27.33 2.26 8.87
N SER A 293 27.21 2.94 7.73
CA SER A 293 27.91 2.59 6.49
C SER A 293 29.42 2.77 6.63
N VAL A 294 29.87 3.89 7.22
CA VAL A 294 31.30 4.13 7.47
C VAL A 294 31.88 3.08 8.41
N ILE A 295 31.18 2.76 9.51
CA ILE A 295 31.60 1.72 10.46
C ILE A 295 31.68 0.35 9.77
N SER A 296 30.72 0.02 8.92
CA SER A 296 30.69 -1.25 8.19
C SER A 296 31.88 -1.37 7.23
N ILE A 297 32.16 -0.32 6.44
CA ILE A 297 33.29 -0.28 5.51
C ILE A 297 34.62 -0.38 6.29
N ALA A 298 34.77 0.36 7.39
CA ALA A 298 35.96 0.29 8.22
C ALA A 298 36.18 -1.11 8.81
N SER A 299 35.10 -1.76 9.28
CA SER A 299 35.16 -3.11 9.84
C SER A 299 35.59 -4.14 8.78
N VAL A 300 35.00 -4.08 7.58
CA VAL A 300 35.40 -4.94 6.46
C VAL A 300 36.86 -4.69 6.07
N GLY A 301 37.29 -3.43 6.05
CA GLY A 301 38.68 -3.06 5.75
C GLY A 301 39.68 -3.63 6.78
N VAL A 302 39.35 -3.59 8.07
CA VAL A 302 40.18 -4.16 9.13
C VAL A 302 40.25 -5.68 9.01
N ILE A 303 39.11 -6.35 8.80
CA ILE A 303 39.08 -7.81 8.60
C ILE A 303 39.91 -8.19 7.36
N PHE A 304 39.78 -7.45 6.27
CA PHE A 304 40.56 -7.66 5.05
C PHE A 304 42.06 -7.45 5.28
N ALA A 305 42.45 -6.42 6.03
CA ALA A 305 43.84 -6.19 6.40
C ALA A 305 44.42 -7.30 7.29
N ILE A 306 43.66 -7.78 8.28
CA ILE A 306 44.04 -8.92 9.12
C ILE A 306 44.18 -10.19 8.28
N TYR A 307 43.24 -10.44 7.36
CA TYR A 307 43.30 -11.56 6.44
C TYR A 307 44.55 -11.50 5.56
N LEU A 308 44.87 -10.35 4.96
CA LEU A 308 46.10 -10.15 4.18
C LEU A 308 47.37 -10.32 5.03
N TYR A 309 47.34 -9.91 6.29
CA TYR A 309 48.46 -10.09 7.22
C TYR A 309 48.72 -11.57 7.53
N ILE A 310 47.67 -12.33 7.86
CA ILE A 310 47.78 -13.78 8.15
C ILE A 310 48.15 -14.56 6.90
N SER A 311 47.58 -14.22 5.74
CA SER A 311 47.82 -14.91 4.48
C SER A 311 49.11 -14.47 3.76
N ARG A 312 49.89 -13.55 4.35
CA ARG A 312 51.09 -12.96 3.74
C ARG A 312 52.07 -13.98 3.18
N ASP A 313 52.33 -15.06 3.93
CA ASP A 313 53.29 -16.09 3.51
C ASP A 313 52.73 -16.98 2.38
N SER A 314 51.44 -17.30 2.45
CA SER A 314 50.74 -18.03 1.39
C SER A 314 50.66 -17.23 0.09
N ILE A 315 50.37 -15.92 0.19
CA ILE A 315 50.33 -14.99 -0.95
C ILE A 315 51.73 -14.85 -1.58
N ARG A 316 52.78 -14.74 -0.76
CA ARG A 316 54.17 -14.69 -1.24
C ARG A 316 54.56 -15.95 -2.02
N ASN A 317 54.09 -17.12 -1.59
CA ASN A 317 54.30 -18.39 -2.29
C ASN A 317 53.55 -18.47 -3.63
N ILE A 318 52.39 -17.83 -3.75
CA ILE A 318 51.65 -17.75 -5.01
C ILE A 318 52.35 -16.83 -6.01
N PHE A 319 52.77 -15.63 -5.58
CA PHE A 319 53.48 -14.69 -6.46
C PHE A 319 54.80 -15.24 -6.98
N THR A 320 55.56 -15.95 -6.15
CA THR A 320 56.80 -16.62 -6.59
C THR A 320 56.53 -17.74 -7.60
N LYS A 321 55.45 -18.53 -7.43
CA LYS A 321 55.02 -19.53 -8.43
C LYS A 321 54.61 -18.89 -9.76
N ILE A 322 53.90 -17.77 -9.74
CA ILE A 322 53.50 -17.05 -10.97
C ILE A 322 54.72 -16.49 -11.69
N GLY A 323 55.68 -15.92 -10.96
CA GLY A 323 56.94 -15.43 -11.52
C GLY A 323 57.76 -16.52 -12.21
N LYS A 324 57.88 -17.71 -11.59
CA LYS A 324 58.57 -18.86 -12.20
C LYS A 324 57.91 -19.32 -13.51
N ARG A 325 56.58 -19.48 -13.53
CA ARG A 325 55.84 -19.89 -14.74
C ARG A 325 56.02 -18.90 -15.90
N LYS A 326 56.14 -17.60 -15.61
CA LYS A 326 56.36 -16.57 -16.65
C LYS A 326 57.78 -16.63 -17.24
N SER A 327 58.79 -16.97 -16.43
CA SER A 327 60.17 -17.15 -16.91
C SER A 327 60.38 -18.43 -17.73
N GLU A 328 59.59 -19.48 -17.46
CA GLU A 328 59.63 -20.73 -18.24
C GLU A 328 58.89 -20.59 -19.57
N ALA A 329 57.85 -19.75 -19.65
CA ALA A 329 57.11 -19.48 -20.89
C ALA A 329 57.80 -18.49 -21.85
N SER A 330 58.89 -17.86 -21.44
CA SER A 330 59.66 -16.88 -22.26
C SER A 330 61.04 -17.41 -22.69
N ARG A 331 61.30 -18.69 -22.45
CA ARG A 331 62.49 -19.42 -22.88
C ARG A 331 62.12 -20.41 -23.99
#